data_AF-A0A4U0TP28-F1
#
_entry.id   AF-A0A4U0TP28-F1
#
_cell.length_a   1.000
_cell.length_b   1.000
_cell.length_c   1.000
_cell.angle_alpha   90.00
_cell.angle_beta   90.00
_cell.angle_gamma   90.00
#
_symmetry.space_group_name_H-M   'P 1'
#
loop_
_entity.id
_entity.type
_entity.pdbx_description
1 polymer ?
#
loop_
_entity_poly.entity_id
_entity_poly.type
_entity_poly.pdbx_seq_one_letter_code
_entity_poly.pdbx_strand_id
1 'polypeptide(L)'
;SSSSSSSSSSSSSSKASIHGREDFKVMGEEGKEDEKTEPAKSHNFHLRSPEQPSERHKSSRMSLTEPSAEQALKLFKDVEELFPSKALGEERWYILLISALTTGGHPTFAKELYLHLISKSQYSTPPQRQALMRRLREALVKLVSVVGVPKPLEAVFSMGEVEREEDRDMSFSREHWRSGPENQQRGMDWLATIYRHNDNKTQEMMAAHKDFRWLSIEITYGLYLSDHSILDGIDTELVVLPGIMMQNLARETGWHLRGTRRIGVGFEEVEVLQQCIEKVADFCGLKLTRVPRVADIEHEVDEAAA
;
A
#
# COMPACT_ATOMS: atom_id res chain seq x y z
N SER A 1 2.39 -60.28 30.88
CA SER A 1 2.06 -58.88 31.24
C SER A 1 2.76 -57.97 30.25
N SER A 2 2.11 -57.21 29.38
CA SER A 2 0.69 -57.00 29.08
C SER A 2 0.66 -56.44 27.66
N SER A 3 -0.18 -57.00 26.82
CA SER A 3 -0.40 -56.63 25.42
C SER A 3 -1.33 -55.41 25.31
N SER A 4 -1.08 -54.66 24.25
CA SER A 4 -1.86 -53.55 23.69
C SER A 4 -3.38 -53.76 23.66
N SER A 5 -4.13 -52.71 24.02
CA SER A 5 -5.55 -52.57 23.72
C SER A 5 -5.81 -51.22 23.05
N SER A 6 -6.33 -51.31 21.82
CA SER A 6 -6.88 -50.25 21.00
C SER A 6 -8.33 -50.00 21.39
N SER A 7 -8.68 -48.74 21.67
CA SER A 7 -10.06 -48.30 21.92
C SER A 7 -10.61 -47.56 20.70
N SER A 8 -11.63 -48.16 20.08
CA SER A 8 -12.54 -47.52 19.15
C SER A 8 -13.69 -46.88 19.93
N SER A 9 -14.03 -45.63 19.63
CA SER A 9 -15.31 -45.05 20.04
C SER A 9 -15.86 -44.14 18.94
N SER A 10 -17.06 -44.52 18.51
CA SER A 10 -17.96 -43.88 17.57
C SER A 10 -18.69 -42.69 18.22
N SER A 11 -18.88 -41.59 17.48
CA SER A 11 -19.91 -40.59 17.80
C SER A 11 -20.50 -39.94 16.53
N SER A 12 -21.64 -40.51 16.14
CA SER A 12 -22.92 -39.86 15.80
C SER A 12 -22.91 -38.43 15.23
N SER A 13 -23.22 -38.33 13.93
CA SER A 13 -23.64 -37.11 13.25
C SER A 13 -25.11 -36.78 13.54
N SER A 14 -25.41 -35.56 13.98
CA SER A 14 -26.77 -35.01 14.02
C SER A 14 -26.89 -33.85 13.03
N LYS A 15 -27.67 -34.08 11.97
CA LYS A 15 -28.15 -33.06 11.03
C LYS A 15 -29.28 -32.26 11.69
N ALA A 16 -29.21 -30.95 11.65
CA ALA A 16 -30.35 -30.06 11.89
C ALA A 16 -30.53 -29.14 10.67
N SER A 17 -31.64 -29.35 9.95
CA SER A 17 -32.16 -28.49 8.90
C SER A 17 -32.78 -27.24 9.52
N ILE A 18 -32.55 -26.07 8.94
CA ILE A 18 -33.40 -24.88 9.14
C ILE A 18 -33.78 -24.35 7.76
N HIS A 19 -35.07 -24.47 7.46
CA HIS A 19 -35.78 -23.73 6.42
C HIS A 19 -36.27 -22.40 7.01
N GLY A 20 -36.18 -21.33 6.23
CA GLY A 20 -36.79 -20.04 6.57
C GLY A 20 -36.40 -18.96 5.58
N ARG A 21 -37.05 -18.95 4.41
CA ARG A 21 -37.14 -17.79 3.51
C ARG A 21 -38.32 -16.95 4.00
N GLU A 22 -38.09 -15.67 4.28
CA GLU A 22 -39.16 -14.68 4.40
C GLU A 22 -38.96 -13.57 3.37
N ASP A 23 -39.99 -13.38 2.56
CA ASP A 23 -40.11 -12.40 1.49
C ASP A 23 -40.39 -11.00 2.07
N PHE A 24 -39.61 -10.01 1.66
CA PHE A 24 -39.84 -8.60 1.99
C PHE A 24 -40.80 -7.98 0.97
N LYS A 25 -42.03 -7.67 1.41
CA LYS A 25 -43.07 -7.00 0.63
C LYS A 25 -42.94 -5.48 0.84
N VAL A 26 -42.57 -4.75 -0.22
CA VAL A 26 -42.59 -3.27 -0.25
C VAL A 26 -44.01 -2.82 -0.60
N MET A 27 -44.67 -2.09 0.30
CA MET A 27 -45.91 -1.36 0.01
C MET A 27 -45.55 0.09 -0.29
N GLY A 28 -46.01 0.59 -1.44
CA GLY A 28 -46.03 2.00 -1.78
C GLY A 28 -47.30 2.66 -1.29
N GLU A 29 -47.20 3.93 -0.95
CA GLU A 29 -48.35 4.84 -0.83
C GLU A 29 -48.01 6.17 -1.51
N GLU A 30 -48.91 6.55 -2.41
CA GLU A 30 -49.00 7.85 -3.07
C GLU A 30 -49.61 8.87 -2.11
N GLY A 31 -49.15 10.12 -2.18
CA GLY A 31 -49.81 11.27 -1.55
C GLY A 31 -49.65 12.51 -2.42
N LYS A 32 -50.72 12.90 -3.11
CA LYS A 32 -50.95 14.22 -3.70
C LYS A 32 -51.45 15.18 -2.62
N GLU A 33 -51.07 16.46 -2.68
CA GLU A 33 -51.98 17.62 -2.55
C GLU A 33 -51.25 18.98 -2.69
N ASP A 34 -51.60 19.68 -3.77
CA ASP A 34 -52.01 21.09 -3.92
C ASP A 34 -51.25 22.28 -3.29
N GLU A 35 -50.47 22.92 -4.16
CA GLU A 35 -50.38 24.35 -4.52
C GLU A 35 -51.04 25.43 -3.62
N LYS A 36 -50.20 26.34 -3.10
CA LYS A 36 -50.54 27.76 -2.93
C LYS A 36 -49.39 28.65 -3.40
N THR A 37 -49.73 29.54 -4.31
CA THR A 37 -48.91 30.52 -5.03
C THR A 37 -48.72 31.82 -4.25
N GLU A 38 -47.51 32.38 -4.28
CA GLU A 38 -47.21 33.79 -3.98
C GLU A 38 -46.17 34.35 -4.96
N PRO A 39 -46.15 35.68 -5.23
CA PRO A 39 -45.76 36.21 -6.53
C PRO A 39 -44.25 36.45 -6.70
N ALA A 40 -43.80 36.25 -7.95
CA ALA A 40 -42.44 36.41 -8.41
C ALA A 40 -41.93 37.86 -8.29
N LYS A 41 -40.80 38.04 -7.59
CA LYS A 41 -39.97 39.25 -7.67
C LYS A 41 -39.06 39.13 -8.88
N SER A 42 -39.21 40.05 -9.84
CA SER A 42 -38.32 40.19 -10.99
C SER A 42 -36.89 40.47 -10.53
N HIS A 43 -35.95 39.57 -10.83
CA HIS A 43 -34.52 39.86 -10.80
C HIS A 43 -34.00 39.88 -12.23
N ASN A 44 -33.55 41.06 -12.64
CA ASN A 44 -32.89 41.31 -13.91
C ASN A 44 -31.71 40.36 -14.09
N PHE A 45 -31.82 39.46 -15.08
CA PHE A 45 -30.66 38.74 -15.61
C PHE A 45 -29.81 39.73 -16.41
N HIS A 46 -28.72 40.21 -15.83
CA HIS A 46 -27.61 40.75 -16.61
C HIS A 46 -26.86 39.57 -17.23
N LEU A 47 -27.00 39.40 -18.54
CA LEU A 47 -26.20 38.49 -19.35
C LEU A 47 -24.73 38.93 -19.24
N ARG A 48 -23.94 38.17 -18.48
CA ARG A 48 -22.48 38.35 -18.39
C ARG A 48 -21.87 37.86 -19.70
N SER A 49 -21.12 38.73 -20.38
CA SER A 49 -20.35 38.40 -21.58
C SER A 49 -19.39 37.23 -21.31
N PRO A 50 -18.97 36.45 -22.34
CA PRO A 50 -18.12 35.30 -22.13
C PRO A 50 -16.75 35.76 -21.63
N GLU A 51 -16.46 35.49 -20.35
CA GLU A 51 -15.12 35.62 -19.78
C GLU A 51 -14.17 34.71 -20.55
N GLN A 52 -13.04 35.26 -21.00
CA GLN A 52 -11.92 34.49 -21.54
C GLN A 52 -11.46 33.44 -20.51
N PRO A 53 -10.89 32.30 -20.94
CA PRO A 53 -10.56 31.22 -20.03
C PRO A 53 -9.57 31.72 -18.99
N SER A 54 -10.03 31.85 -17.74
CA SER A 54 -9.15 32.19 -16.63
C SER A 54 -8.15 31.05 -16.42
N GLU A 55 -6.87 31.39 -16.22
CA GLU A 55 -5.74 30.56 -15.80
C GLU A 55 -5.94 29.81 -14.44
N ARG A 56 -7.18 29.58 -14.01
CA ARG A 56 -7.54 28.89 -12.76
C ARG A 56 -7.79 27.38 -12.92
N HIS A 57 -7.13 26.74 -13.87
CA HIS A 57 -7.11 25.26 -13.99
C HIS A 57 -5.70 24.68 -13.77
N LYS A 58 -4.90 25.30 -12.89
CA LYS A 58 -3.68 24.69 -12.31
C LYS A 58 -3.94 24.16 -10.90
N SER A 59 -5.12 23.60 -10.66
CA SER A 59 -5.48 23.00 -9.38
C SER A 59 -5.46 21.48 -9.50
N SER A 60 -4.54 20.86 -8.76
CA SER A 60 -4.37 19.42 -8.54
C SER A 60 -3.63 18.60 -9.61
N ARG A 61 -2.43 19.03 -10.02
CA ARG A 61 -1.42 18.08 -10.51
C ARG A 61 -0.63 17.56 -9.30
N MET A 62 -0.82 16.29 -8.95
CA MET A 62 -0.11 15.63 -7.84
C MET A 62 1.36 15.33 -8.17
N SER A 63 1.71 15.18 -9.45
CA SER A 63 3.08 15.18 -9.95
C SER A 63 3.41 16.51 -10.62
N LEU A 64 4.61 17.02 -10.42
CA LEU A 64 5.03 18.34 -10.94
C LEU A 64 5.74 18.23 -12.30
N THR A 65 5.81 17.02 -12.86
CA THR A 65 6.51 16.69 -14.11
C THR A 65 5.61 15.88 -15.04
N GLU A 66 5.98 15.81 -16.32
CA GLU A 66 5.43 14.87 -17.30
C GLU A 66 6.60 14.11 -17.96
N PRO A 67 7.21 13.13 -17.28
CA PRO A 67 8.36 12.41 -17.83
C PRO A 67 7.98 11.54 -19.03
N SER A 68 8.93 11.24 -19.90
CA SER A 68 8.77 10.28 -21.00
C SER A 68 9.06 8.84 -20.55
N ALA A 69 8.68 7.87 -21.37
CA ALA A 69 9.04 6.46 -21.16
C ALA A 69 10.56 6.23 -21.20
N GLU A 70 11.32 6.95 -22.03
CA GLU A 70 12.79 6.86 -22.02
C GLU A 70 13.39 7.38 -20.71
N GLN A 71 12.83 8.46 -20.16
CA GLN A 71 13.26 8.99 -18.86
C GLN A 71 12.93 8.02 -17.73
N ALA A 72 11.76 7.36 -17.77
CA ALA A 72 11.39 6.32 -16.82
C ALA A 72 12.36 5.13 -16.89
N LEU A 73 12.65 4.62 -18.09
CA LEU A 73 13.63 3.53 -18.27
C LEU A 73 15.03 3.90 -17.77
N LYS A 74 15.44 5.16 -17.95
CA LYS A 74 16.70 5.63 -17.37
C LYS A 74 16.65 5.60 -15.84
N LEU A 75 15.59 6.12 -15.23
CA LEU A 75 15.40 6.07 -13.78
C LEU A 75 15.45 4.62 -13.26
N PHE A 76 14.82 3.67 -13.94
CA PHE A 76 14.78 2.28 -13.49
C PHE A 76 16.18 1.68 -13.43
N LYS A 77 17.01 1.93 -14.46
CA LYS A 77 18.41 1.49 -14.50
C LYS A 77 19.24 2.18 -13.42
N ASP A 78 19.08 3.50 -13.26
CA ASP A 78 19.80 4.26 -12.24
C ASP A 78 19.46 3.77 -10.81
N VAL A 79 18.19 3.43 -10.54
CA VAL A 79 17.74 2.89 -9.25
C VAL A 79 18.23 1.45 -9.06
N GLU A 80 18.13 0.61 -10.08
CA GLU A 80 18.63 -0.77 -10.02
C GLU A 80 20.15 -0.82 -9.77
N GLU A 81 20.93 0.04 -10.43
CA GLU A 81 22.38 0.13 -10.24
C GLU A 81 22.77 0.65 -8.86
N LEU A 82 22.03 1.64 -8.34
CA LEU A 82 22.29 2.22 -7.02
C LEU A 82 21.84 1.31 -5.87
N PHE A 83 20.76 0.54 -6.06
CA PHE A 83 20.16 -0.26 -4.99
C PHE A 83 21.19 -1.24 -4.38
N PRO A 84 21.18 -1.46 -3.05
CA PRO A 84 22.20 -2.27 -2.39
C PRO A 84 21.92 -3.78 -2.54
N SER A 85 21.86 -4.27 -3.78
CA SER A 85 21.47 -5.64 -4.11
C SER A 85 22.40 -6.71 -3.50
N LYS A 86 23.67 -6.39 -3.25
CA LYS A 86 24.60 -7.31 -2.57
C LYS A 86 24.14 -7.69 -1.17
N ALA A 87 23.52 -6.76 -0.45
CA ALA A 87 23.02 -6.96 0.90
C ALA A 87 21.53 -7.37 0.90
N LEU A 88 20.73 -6.78 0.01
CA LEU A 88 19.28 -6.93 0.03
C LEU A 88 18.71 -7.83 -1.07
N GLY A 89 19.54 -8.39 -1.96
CA GLY A 89 19.12 -9.21 -3.07
C GLY A 89 18.70 -8.40 -4.31
N GLU A 90 18.86 -9.03 -5.48
CA GLU A 90 18.63 -8.42 -6.80
C GLU A 90 17.14 -8.22 -7.15
N GLU A 91 16.22 -8.84 -6.40
CA GLU A 91 14.79 -8.87 -6.72
C GLU A 91 13.93 -7.95 -5.84
N ARG A 92 14.52 -6.87 -5.31
CA ARG A 92 13.87 -5.95 -4.38
C ARG A 92 13.80 -4.49 -4.83
N TRP A 93 14.71 -4.04 -5.70
CA TRP A 93 14.77 -2.64 -6.14
C TRP A 93 13.47 -2.17 -6.79
N TYR A 94 12.79 -3.05 -7.53
CA TYR A 94 11.54 -2.72 -8.21
C TYR A 94 10.36 -2.54 -7.24
N ILE A 95 10.42 -3.10 -6.02
CA ILE A 95 9.41 -2.91 -4.96
C ILE A 95 9.50 -1.48 -4.42
N LEU A 96 10.71 -1.00 -4.13
CA LEU A 96 10.95 0.39 -3.75
C LEU A 96 10.49 1.33 -4.85
N LEU A 97 10.89 1.05 -6.09
CA LEU A 97 10.60 1.88 -7.23
C LEU A 97 9.10 2.00 -7.52
N ILE A 98 8.36 0.88 -7.61
CA ILE A 98 6.92 0.92 -7.91
C ILE A 98 6.14 1.64 -6.80
N SER A 99 6.56 1.46 -5.55
CA SER A 99 5.96 2.14 -4.40
C SER A 99 6.19 3.64 -4.44
N ALA A 100 7.42 4.07 -4.75
CA ALA A 100 7.77 5.48 -4.87
C ALA A 100 7.08 6.16 -6.07
N LEU A 101 7.11 5.56 -7.27
CA LEU A 101 6.46 6.09 -8.48
C LEU A 101 4.96 6.26 -8.31
N THR A 102 4.30 5.21 -7.77
CA THR A 102 2.87 5.23 -7.47
C THR A 102 2.54 6.36 -6.52
N THR A 103 3.31 6.50 -5.44
CA THR A 103 3.09 7.55 -4.44
C THR A 103 3.34 8.95 -5.01
N GLY A 104 4.40 9.09 -5.81
CA GLY A 104 4.85 10.35 -6.41
C GLY A 104 3.96 10.91 -7.51
N GLY A 105 2.86 10.23 -7.83
CA GLY A 105 1.86 10.72 -8.78
C GLY A 105 2.08 10.25 -10.21
N HIS A 106 2.93 9.23 -10.43
CA HIS A 106 3.12 8.60 -11.73
C HIS A 106 2.86 7.08 -11.69
N PRO A 107 1.68 6.64 -11.21
CA PRO A 107 1.37 5.21 -11.06
C PRO A 107 1.39 4.43 -12.38
N THR A 108 1.08 5.08 -13.50
CA THR A 108 1.01 4.42 -14.81
C THR A 108 2.37 3.99 -15.34
N PHE A 109 3.50 4.49 -14.79
CA PHE A 109 4.83 3.96 -15.14
C PHE A 109 5.05 2.52 -14.65
N ALA A 110 4.12 1.95 -13.89
CA ALA A 110 4.12 0.54 -13.56
C ALA A 110 4.12 -0.35 -14.83
N LYS A 111 3.47 0.08 -15.92
CA LYS A 111 3.50 -0.67 -17.20
C LYS A 111 4.90 -0.69 -17.82
N GLU A 112 5.61 0.45 -17.86
CA GLU A 112 6.99 0.50 -18.36
C GLU A 112 7.92 -0.32 -17.46
N LEU A 113 7.71 -0.29 -16.14
CA LEU A 113 8.49 -1.09 -15.21
C LEU A 113 8.25 -2.59 -15.44
N TYR A 114 7.00 -3.02 -15.59
CA TYR A 114 6.68 -4.40 -15.90
C TYR A 114 7.32 -4.86 -17.22
N LEU A 115 7.15 -4.09 -18.29
CA LEU A 115 7.78 -4.35 -19.60
C LEU A 115 9.31 -4.46 -19.50
N HIS A 116 9.93 -3.57 -18.73
CA HIS A 116 11.37 -3.61 -18.48
C HIS A 116 11.78 -4.89 -17.75
N LEU A 117 11.07 -5.27 -16.69
CA LEU A 117 11.37 -6.47 -15.91
C LEU A 117 11.21 -7.72 -16.78
N ILE A 118 10.09 -7.89 -17.49
CA ILE A 118 9.86 -9.09 -18.31
C ILE A 118 10.79 -9.23 -19.53
N SER A 119 11.56 -8.18 -19.87
CA SER A 119 12.63 -8.25 -20.87
C SER A 119 13.89 -8.95 -20.35
N LYS A 120 14.02 -9.13 -19.03
CA LYS A 120 15.18 -9.77 -18.39
C LYS A 120 15.08 -11.29 -18.48
N SER A 121 16.22 -11.96 -18.59
CA SER A 121 16.31 -13.42 -18.75
C SER A 121 15.66 -14.21 -17.60
N GLN A 122 15.68 -13.66 -16.38
CA GLN A 122 15.07 -14.27 -15.19
C GLN A 122 13.53 -14.38 -15.26
N TYR A 123 12.89 -13.66 -16.17
CA TYR A 123 11.44 -13.67 -16.38
C TYR A 123 11.05 -14.19 -17.79
N SER A 124 11.86 -15.12 -18.32
CA SER A 124 11.70 -15.68 -19.67
C SER A 124 10.50 -16.61 -19.83
N THR A 125 9.96 -17.17 -18.74
CA THR A 125 8.80 -18.09 -18.77
C THR A 125 7.53 -17.48 -18.16
N PRO A 126 6.33 -17.94 -18.57
CA PRO A 126 5.07 -17.45 -17.99
C PRO A 126 4.98 -17.62 -16.45
N PRO A 127 5.35 -18.76 -15.84
CA PRO A 127 5.33 -18.90 -14.38
C PRO A 127 6.21 -17.90 -13.63
N GLN A 128 7.37 -17.53 -14.20
CA GLN A 128 8.23 -16.49 -13.62
C GLN A 128 7.58 -15.11 -13.70
N ARG A 129 6.89 -14.79 -14.80
CA ARG A 129 6.18 -13.51 -14.97
C ARG A 129 4.93 -13.42 -14.11
N GLN A 130 4.22 -14.53 -13.92
CA GLN A 130 3.12 -14.65 -12.95
C GLN A 130 3.62 -14.40 -11.51
N ALA A 131 4.76 -15.00 -11.13
CA ALA A 131 5.37 -14.76 -9.82
C ALA A 131 5.81 -13.29 -9.65
N LEU A 132 6.38 -12.68 -10.69
CA LEU A 132 6.70 -11.26 -10.70
C LEU A 132 5.44 -10.39 -10.53
N MET A 133 4.39 -10.64 -11.31
CA MET A 133 3.12 -9.90 -11.21
C MET A 133 2.53 -10.03 -9.80
N ARG A 134 2.59 -11.22 -9.19
CA ARG A 134 2.17 -11.43 -7.81
C ARG A 134 2.92 -10.54 -6.83
N ARG A 135 4.25 -10.40 -6.96
CA ARG A 135 5.07 -9.52 -6.12
C ARG A 135 4.76 -8.04 -6.33
N LEU A 136 4.61 -7.60 -7.59
CA LEU A 136 4.24 -6.21 -7.91
C LEU A 136 2.86 -5.85 -7.38
N ARG A 137 1.88 -6.75 -7.57
CA ARG A 137 0.52 -6.59 -7.04
C ARG A 137 0.51 -6.58 -5.51
N GLU A 138 1.28 -7.44 -4.87
CA GLU A 138 1.41 -7.45 -3.40
C GLU A 138 1.97 -6.13 -2.87
N ALA A 139 2.99 -5.56 -3.52
CA ALA A 139 3.53 -4.25 -3.15
C ALA A 139 2.43 -3.17 -3.22
N LEU A 140 1.65 -3.16 -4.30
CA LEU A 140 0.54 -2.22 -4.50
C LEU A 140 -0.60 -2.42 -3.50
N VAL A 141 -0.94 -3.67 -3.15
CA VAL A 141 -1.93 -3.99 -2.11
C VAL A 141 -1.47 -3.45 -0.75
N LYS A 142 -0.22 -3.71 -0.35
CA LYS A 142 0.34 -3.16 0.90
C LYS A 142 0.33 -1.63 0.93
N LEU A 143 0.67 -1.01 -0.20
CA LEU A 143 0.74 0.45 -0.35
C LEU A 143 -0.62 1.15 -0.19
N VAL A 144 -1.75 0.47 -0.43
CA VAL A 144 -3.11 1.02 -0.22
C VAL A 144 -3.26 1.64 1.16
N SER A 145 -2.72 1.00 2.20
CA SER A 145 -2.81 1.48 3.59
C SER A 145 -2.07 2.81 3.83
N VAL A 146 -1.13 3.16 2.96
CA VAL A 146 -0.25 4.32 3.09
C VAL A 146 -0.69 5.49 2.19
N VAL A 147 -1.25 5.20 1.01
CA VAL A 147 -1.52 6.22 -0.03
C VAL A 147 -2.96 6.22 -0.56
N GLY A 148 -3.80 5.33 -0.05
CA GLY A 148 -5.17 5.12 -0.54
C GLY A 148 -5.24 4.26 -1.81
N VAL A 149 -6.44 3.76 -2.10
CA VAL A 149 -6.71 2.81 -3.22
C VAL A 149 -6.45 3.39 -4.63
N PRO A 150 -6.80 4.66 -4.96
CA PRO A 150 -6.80 5.09 -6.35
C PRO A 150 -5.45 4.98 -7.07
N LYS A 151 -4.33 5.35 -6.43
CA LYS A 151 -3.01 5.32 -7.09
C LYS A 151 -2.52 3.89 -7.36
N PRO A 152 -2.55 2.95 -6.39
CA PRO A 152 -2.26 1.55 -6.66
C PRO A 152 -3.16 0.94 -7.75
N LEU A 153 -4.44 1.35 -7.81
CA LEU A 153 -5.37 0.85 -8.80
C LEU A 153 -4.96 1.25 -10.23
N GLU A 154 -4.59 2.52 -10.45
CA GLU A 154 -4.05 3.00 -11.73
C GLU A 154 -2.78 2.23 -12.14
N ALA A 155 -1.90 1.92 -11.19
CA ALA A 155 -0.70 1.14 -11.46
C ALA A 155 -1.05 -0.30 -11.91
N VAL A 156 -1.95 -0.98 -11.20
CA VAL A 156 -2.42 -2.32 -11.59
C VAL A 156 -3.08 -2.31 -12.97
N PHE A 157 -3.96 -1.34 -13.24
CA PHE A 157 -4.64 -1.23 -14.54
C PHE A 157 -3.65 -1.03 -15.67
N SER A 158 -2.66 -0.14 -15.51
CA SER A 158 -1.64 0.10 -16.53
C SER A 158 -0.82 -1.15 -16.84
N MET A 159 -0.47 -1.98 -15.85
CA MET A 159 0.21 -3.25 -16.09
C MET A 159 -0.71 -4.24 -16.82
N GLY A 160 -2.00 -4.29 -16.46
CA GLY A 160 -2.99 -5.15 -17.10
C GLY A 160 -3.24 -4.83 -18.58
N GLU A 161 -2.96 -3.59 -19.04
CA GLU A 161 -3.03 -3.22 -20.46
C GLU A 161 -1.98 -3.93 -21.33
N VAL A 162 -0.84 -4.31 -20.73
CA VAL A 162 0.32 -4.89 -21.43
C VAL A 162 0.61 -6.33 -21.04
N GLU A 163 -0.07 -6.86 -20.01
CA GLU A 163 0.05 -8.23 -19.56
C GLU A 163 -0.53 -9.20 -20.60
N ARG A 164 0.29 -10.17 -21.04
CA ARG A 164 -0.15 -11.22 -21.96
C ARG A 164 -1.05 -12.22 -21.24
N GLU A 165 -1.92 -12.90 -21.98
CA GLU A 165 -2.86 -13.88 -21.41
C GLU A 165 -2.14 -14.96 -20.59
N GLU A 166 -1.03 -15.50 -21.09
CA GLU A 166 -0.25 -16.52 -20.39
C GLU A 166 0.45 -16.01 -19.12
N ASP A 167 0.60 -14.70 -18.98
CA ASP A 167 1.32 -14.07 -17.86
C ASP A 167 0.40 -13.72 -16.69
N ARG A 168 -0.93 -13.79 -16.88
CA ARG A 168 -1.94 -13.44 -15.88
C ARG A 168 -1.91 -14.37 -14.68
N ASP A 169 -1.55 -13.81 -13.52
CA ASP A 169 -1.65 -14.50 -12.24
C ASP A 169 -3.05 -14.33 -11.61
N MET A 170 -3.90 -15.34 -11.76
CA MET A 170 -5.28 -15.33 -11.25
C MET A 170 -5.41 -15.63 -9.75
N SER A 171 -4.28 -15.81 -9.04
CA SER A 171 -4.30 -16.05 -7.60
C SER A 171 -4.86 -14.86 -6.82
N PHE A 172 -5.58 -15.13 -5.72
CA PHE A 172 -6.12 -14.11 -4.82
C PHE A 172 -5.62 -14.35 -3.39
N SER A 173 -4.58 -13.62 -3.00
CA SER A 173 -3.89 -13.81 -1.71
C SER A 173 -4.76 -13.52 -0.47
N ARG A 174 -5.85 -12.76 -0.61
CA ARG A 174 -6.75 -12.39 0.51
C ARG A 174 -8.13 -13.05 0.43
N GLU A 175 -8.33 -14.04 -0.44
CA GLU A 175 -9.62 -14.69 -0.64
C GLU A 175 -10.24 -15.24 0.65
N HIS A 176 -9.38 -15.70 1.56
CA HIS A 176 -9.79 -16.28 2.85
C HIS A 176 -9.36 -15.42 4.04
N TRP A 177 -8.96 -14.17 3.81
CA TRP A 177 -8.61 -13.27 4.91
C TRP A 177 -9.84 -13.01 5.79
N ARG A 178 -9.62 -12.99 7.11
CA ARG A 178 -10.63 -12.68 8.11
C ARG A 178 -10.02 -11.83 9.22
N SER A 179 -10.80 -10.88 9.70
CA SER A 179 -10.56 -10.20 10.97
C SER A 179 -10.67 -11.18 12.15
N GLY A 180 -10.03 -10.85 13.27
CA GLY A 180 -10.11 -11.62 14.51
C GLY A 180 -8.78 -11.74 15.26
N PRO A 181 -8.73 -12.54 16.35
CA PRO A 181 -7.58 -12.60 17.24
C PRO A 181 -6.25 -12.93 16.55
N GLU A 182 -6.25 -13.85 15.58
CA GLU A 182 -5.04 -14.23 14.85
C GLU A 182 -4.53 -13.09 13.94
N ASN A 183 -5.43 -12.31 13.34
CA ASN A 183 -5.09 -11.14 12.54
C ASN A 183 -4.51 -10.03 13.43
N GLN A 184 -5.17 -9.77 14.56
CA GLN A 184 -4.71 -8.81 15.55
C GLN A 184 -3.34 -9.17 16.12
N GLN A 185 -3.13 -10.44 16.48
CA GLN A 185 -1.85 -10.92 17.01
C GLN A 185 -0.72 -10.69 16.00
N ARG A 186 -0.93 -11.06 14.74
CA ARG A 186 0.05 -10.85 13.66
C ARG A 186 0.39 -9.37 13.47
N GLY A 187 -0.63 -8.51 13.50
CA GLY A 187 -0.43 -7.06 13.43
C GLY A 187 0.36 -6.51 14.62
N MET A 188 0.05 -6.97 15.83
CA MET A 188 0.78 -6.59 17.05
C MET A 188 2.22 -7.11 17.06
N ASP A 189 2.47 -8.34 16.61
CA ASP A 189 3.81 -8.92 16.52
C ASP A 189 4.68 -8.12 15.54
N TRP A 190 4.13 -7.73 14.40
CA TRP A 190 4.85 -6.89 13.44
C TRP A 190 5.13 -5.49 14.00
N LEU A 191 4.14 -4.85 14.65
CA LEU A 191 4.34 -3.58 15.35
C LEU A 191 5.45 -3.68 16.41
N ALA A 192 5.42 -4.73 17.24
CA ALA A 192 6.43 -4.96 18.27
C ALA A 192 7.83 -5.15 17.68
N THR A 193 7.93 -5.72 16.48
CA THR A 193 9.20 -5.90 15.76
C THR A 193 9.81 -4.55 15.34
N ILE A 194 9.02 -3.70 14.68
CA ILE A 194 9.54 -2.46 14.08
C ILE A 194 9.55 -1.26 15.04
N TYR A 195 8.60 -1.18 15.98
CA TYR A 195 8.52 -0.10 16.97
C TYR A 195 9.21 -0.44 18.30
N ARG A 196 9.33 -1.73 18.66
CA ARG A 196 9.89 -2.18 19.94
C ARG A 196 9.32 -1.36 21.12
N HIS A 197 10.20 -0.83 21.98
CA HIS A 197 9.84 -0.03 23.14
C HIS A 197 9.12 1.29 22.77
N ASN A 198 9.23 1.79 21.53
CA ASN A 198 8.50 2.98 21.11
C ASN A 198 7.01 2.73 20.89
N ASP A 199 6.54 1.47 20.83
CA ASP A 199 5.11 1.20 20.65
C ASP A 199 4.30 1.85 21.78
N ASN A 200 4.73 1.72 23.05
CA ASN A 200 4.06 2.30 24.22
C ASN A 200 3.79 3.80 24.07
N LYS A 201 4.82 4.56 23.71
CA LYS A 201 4.70 6.01 23.47
C LYS A 201 3.72 6.30 22.33
N THR A 202 3.73 5.49 21.28
CA THR A 202 2.78 5.60 20.17
C THR A 202 1.35 5.24 20.59
N GLN A 203 1.16 4.27 21.49
CA GLN A 203 -0.15 3.98 22.09
C GLN A 203 -0.66 5.17 22.91
N GLU A 204 0.19 5.77 23.74
CA GLU A 204 -0.16 6.93 24.57
C GLU A 204 -0.57 8.13 23.72
N MET A 205 0.16 8.41 22.63
CA MET A 205 -0.22 9.45 21.65
C MET A 205 -1.60 9.20 21.02
N MET A 206 -2.04 7.94 20.95
CA MET A 206 -3.35 7.55 20.42
C MET A 206 -4.40 7.23 21.50
N ALA A 207 -4.14 7.52 22.79
CA ALA A 207 -5.05 7.13 23.88
C ALA A 207 -6.47 7.71 23.73
N ALA A 208 -6.59 8.94 23.22
CA ALA A 208 -7.86 9.58 22.89
C ALA A 208 -8.39 9.25 21.48
N HIS A 209 -7.59 8.56 20.67
CA HIS A 209 -7.82 8.29 19.25
C HIS A 209 -7.89 6.78 19.00
N LYS A 210 -8.76 6.09 19.77
CA LYS A 210 -8.84 4.62 19.80
C LYS A 210 -9.06 3.98 18.43
N ASP A 211 -9.81 4.65 17.55
CA ASP A 211 -10.03 4.18 16.18
C ASP A 211 -8.72 4.07 15.40
N PHE A 212 -7.76 4.97 15.60
CA PHE A 212 -6.45 4.90 14.94
C PHE A 212 -5.59 3.76 15.48
N ARG A 213 -5.67 3.46 16.79
CA ARG A 213 -5.01 2.27 17.35
C ARG A 213 -5.63 0.98 16.80
N TRP A 214 -6.95 0.91 16.75
CA TRP A 214 -7.67 -0.23 16.19
C TRP A 214 -7.37 -0.41 14.70
N LEU A 215 -7.45 0.66 13.89
CA LEU A 215 -7.09 0.66 12.48
C LEU A 215 -5.65 0.23 12.25
N SER A 216 -4.72 0.64 13.13
CA SER A 216 -3.33 0.22 13.05
C SER A 216 -3.24 -1.30 13.21
N ILE A 217 -3.75 -1.85 14.31
CA ILE A 217 -3.61 -3.29 14.59
C ILE A 217 -4.41 -4.14 13.60
N GLU A 218 -5.70 -3.85 13.41
CA GLU A 218 -6.62 -4.72 12.68
C GLU A 218 -6.41 -4.64 11.17
N ILE A 219 -6.28 -3.42 10.65
CA ILE A 219 -6.35 -3.17 9.20
C ILE A 219 -4.96 -2.93 8.63
N THR A 220 -4.25 -1.91 9.12
CA THR A 220 -2.96 -1.51 8.55
C THR A 220 -1.92 -2.63 8.71
N TYR A 221 -1.66 -3.03 9.94
CA TYR A 221 -0.68 -4.08 10.22
C TYR A 221 -1.29 -5.47 10.03
N GLY A 222 -2.48 -5.76 10.56
CA GLY A 222 -3.12 -7.07 10.45
C GLY A 222 -3.37 -7.51 8.99
N LEU A 223 -4.13 -6.72 8.22
CA LEU A 223 -4.48 -7.08 6.84
C LEU A 223 -3.35 -6.80 5.83
N TYR A 224 -2.74 -5.61 5.87
CA TYR A 224 -1.81 -5.20 4.82
C TYR A 224 -0.36 -5.58 5.13
N LEU A 225 0.20 -5.07 6.22
CA LEU A 225 1.66 -5.03 6.36
C LEU A 225 2.27 -6.31 6.94
N SER A 226 1.55 -7.06 7.79
CA SER A 226 2.11 -8.25 8.46
C SER A 226 1.91 -9.59 7.73
N ASP A 227 1.17 -9.60 6.61
CA ASP A 227 1.17 -10.76 5.71
C ASP A 227 2.48 -10.82 4.93
N HIS A 228 3.37 -11.73 5.35
CA HIS A 228 4.69 -11.93 4.74
C HIS A 228 4.76 -13.15 3.81
N SER A 229 3.62 -13.65 3.31
CA SER A 229 3.58 -14.86 2.47
C SER A 229 4.13 -14.66 1.05
N ILE A 230 4.12 -13.42 0.54
CA ILE A 230 4.59 -13.05 -0.81
C ILE A 230 5.78 -12.08 -0.74
N LEU A 231 5.65 -11.03 0.07
CA LEU A 231 6.67 -10.04 0.35
C LEU A 231 7.05 -10.13 1.82
N ASP A 232 8.32 -10.38 2.12
CA ASP A 232 8.79 -10.49 3.51
C ASP A 232 8.82 -9.13 4.25
N GLY A 233 9.37 -9.11 5.46
CA GLY A 233 9.44 -7.88 6.27
C GLY A 233 10.31 -6.78 5.65
N ILE A 234 11.39 -7.14 4.96
CA ILE A 234 12.24 -6.16 4.25
C ILE A 234 11.50 -5.66 3.02
N ASP A 235 10.93 -6.56 2.22
CA ASP A 235 10.10 -6.19 1.07
C ASP A 235 8.95 -5.26 1.50
N THR A 236 8.33 -5.50 2.66
CA THR A 236 7.26 -4.67 3.21
C THR A 236 7.75 -3.27 3.58
N GLU A 237 8.91 -3.12 4.22
CA GLU A 237 9.47 -1.78 4.49
C GLU A 237 9.92 -1.07 3.19
N LEU A 238 10.31 -1.81 2.15
CA LEU A 238 10.53 -1.26 0.80
C LEU A 238 9.23 -0.82 0.11
N VAL A 239 8.06 -1.11 0.66
CA VAL A 239 6.78 -0.50 0.26
C VAL A 239 6.48 0.72 1.13
N VAL A 240 6.59 0.56 2.44
CA VAL A 240 6.11 1.53 3.42
C VAL A 240 7.00 2.77 3.49
N LEU A 241 8.33 2.60 3.57
CA LEU A 241 9.27 3.71 3.63
C LEU A 241 9.15 4.65 2.43
N PRO A 242 9.22 4.21 1.15
CA PRO A 242 8.97 5.09 0.00
C PRO A 242 7.55 5.67 0.01
N GLY A 243 6.54 4.88 0.36
CA GLY A 243 5.14 5.35 0.41
C GLY A 243 4.92 6.52 1.38
N ILE A 244 5.65 6.54 2.49
CA ILE A 244 5.59 7.63 3.49
C ILE A 244 6.54 8.77 3.12
N MET A 245 7.80 8.44 2.78
CA MET A 245 8.85 9.42 2.50
C MET A 245 8.49 10.30 1.30
N MET A 246 7.86 9.75 0.26
CA MET A 246 7.38 10.52 -0.91
C MET A 246 6.25 11.51 -0.57
N GLN A 247 5.58 11.36 0.56
CA GLN A 247 4.61 12.32 1.11
C GLN A 247 5.28 13.40 1.99
N ASN A 248 6.62 13.37 2.09
CA ASN A 248 7.45 14.29 2.85
C ASN A 248 7.07 14.32 4.35
N LEU A 249 6.69 13.19 4.94
CA LEU A 249 6.19 13.07 6.33
C LEU A 249 7.32 12.75 7.32
N ALA A 250 7.84 13.79 7.99
CA ALA A 250 9.03 13.69 8.85
C ALA A 250 8.94 12.59 9.93
N ARG A 251 7.84 12.58 10.69
CA ARG A 251 7.68 11.72 11.86
C ARG A 251 7.61 10.26 11.46
N GLU A 252 6.71 9.95 10.54
CA GLU A 252 6.44 8.60 10.06
C GLU A 252 7.64 8.06 9.27
N THR A 253 8.36 8.90 8.51
CA THR A 253 9.64 8.51 7.90
C THR A 253 10.65 8.10 8.97
N GLY A 254 10.83 8.91 10.03
CA GLY A 254 11.73 8.55 11.14
C GLY A 254 11.35 7.21 11.81
N TRP A 255 10.05 6.94 11.95
CA TRP A 255 9.54 5.68 12.50
C TRP A 255 9.96 4.47 11.64
N HIS A 256 9.77 4.57 10.33
CA HIS A 256 10.07 3.48 9.41
C HIS A 256 11.56 3.35 9.07
N LEU A 257 12.37 4.41 9.19
CA LEU A 257 13.83 4.29 9.18
C LEU A 257 14.31 3.43 10.36
N ARG A 258 13.81 3.69 11.58
CA ARG A 258 14.12 2.83 12.75
C ARG A 258 13.61 1.40 12.55
N GLY A 259 12.38 1.24 12.06
CA GLY A 259 11.81 -0.07 11.77
C GLY A 259 12.68 -0.89 10.81
N THR A 260 13.09 -0.26 9.71
CA THR A 260 13.97 -0.85 8.69
C THR A 260 15.33 -1.27 9.28
N ARG A 261 15.94 -0.44 10.13
CA ARG A 261 17.16 -0.79 10.86
C ARG A 261 16.95 -1.98 11.80
N ARG A 262 15.83 -2.02 12.53
CA ARG A 262 15.50 -3.05 13.53
C ARG A 262 15.21 -4.43 12.96
N ILE A 263 14.85 -4.50 11.69
CA ILE A 263 14.67 -5.77 10.94
C ILE A 263 15.94 -6.24 10.24
N GLY A 264 17.08 -5.58 10.50
CA GLY A 264 18.40 -6.06 10.11
C GLY A 264 19.00 -5.43 8.85
N VAL A 265 18.35 -4.43 8.24
CA VAL A 265 18.95 -3.67 7.13
C VAL A 265 20.01 -2.73 7.69
N GLY A 266 21.25 -2.80 7.18
CA GLY A 266 22.39 -2.01 7.66
C GLY A 266 22.22 -0.50 7.47
N PHE A 267 23.02 0.28 8.20
CA PHE A 267 22.96 1.74 8.18
C PHE A 267 23.20 2.30 6.76
N GLU A 268 24.28 1.82 6.14
CA GLU A 268 24.69 2.22 4.80
C GLU A 268 23.64 1.81 3.76
N GLU A 269 23.05 0.61 3.89
CA GLU A 269 21.95 0.19 3.02
C GLU A 269 20.73 1.10 3.16
N VAL A 270 20.31 1.47 4.38
CA VAL A 270 19.18 2.39 4.58
C VAL A 270 19.45 3.76 3.96
N GLU A 271 20.66 4.30 4.12
CA GLU A 271 21.07 5.55 3.50
C GLU A 271 20.96 5.48 1.96
N VAL A 272 21.39 4.37 1.35
CA VAL A 272 21.24 4.14 -0.10
C VAL A 272 19.77 3.98 -0.49
N LEU A 273 18.93 3.32 0.30
CA LEU A 273 17.49 3.25 0.05
C LEU A 273 16.86 4.65 0.02
N GLN A 274 17.23 5.55 0.94
CA GLN A 274 16.75 6.93 0.92
C GLN A 274 17.18 7.66 -0.36
N GLN A 275 18.43 7.46 -0.81
CA GLN A 275 18.93 8.05 -2.06
C GLN A 275 18.18 7.51 -3.30
N CYS A 276 17.82 6.23 -3.34
CA CYS A 276 16.96 5.68 -4.38
C CYS A 276 15.59 6.38 -4.39
N ILE A 277 14.98 6.60 -3.22
CA ILE A 277 13.70 7.32 -3.10
C ILE A 277 13.82 8.76 -3.57
N GLU A 278 14.91 9.45 -3.24
CA GLU A 278 15.18 10.82 -3.68
C GLU A 278 15.29 10.93 -5.21
N LYS A 279 15.94 9.97 -5.88
CA LYS A 279 15.96 9.92 -7.35
C LYS A 279 14.56 9.84 -7.96
N VAL A 280 13.68 9.04 -7.35
CA VAL A 280 12.28 8.95 -7.78
C VAL A 280 11.51 10.24 -7.45
N ALA A 281 11.79 10.87 -6.32
CA ALA A 281 11.21 12.17 -5.96
C ALA A 281 11.57 13.25 -6.99
N ASP A 282 12.84 13.34 -7.38
CA ASP A 282 13.31 14.27 -8.40
C ASP A 282 12.63 14.03 -9.75
N PHE A 283 12.49 12.75 -10.15
CA PHE A 283 11.77 12.37 -11.36
C PHE A 283 10.29 12.82 -11.33
N CYS A 284 9.64 12.74 -10.17
CA CYS A 284 8.27 13.21 -9.93
C CYS A 284 8.16 14.74 -9.74
N GLY A 285 9.29 15.45 -9.66
CA GLY A 285 9.39 16.87 -9.36
C GLY A 285 9.09 17.23 -7.90
N LEU A 286 9.17 16.27 -6.98
CA LEU A 286 8.92 16.45 -5.56
C LEU A 286 10.18 16.85 -4.80
N LYS A 287 10.03 17.60 -3.70
CA LYS A 287 11.13 17.96 -2.80
C LYS A 287 10.90 17.38 -1.41
N LEU A 288 11.81 16.53 -0.96
CA LEU A 288 11.73 15.84 0.34
C LEU A 288 12.47 16.63 1.42
N THR A 289 11.94 17.81 1.78
CA THR A 289 12.65 18.76 2.66
C THR A 289 12.48 18.53 4.15
N ARG A 290 11.57 17.64 4.56
CA ARG A 290 11.21 17.41 5.97
C ARG A 290 11.67 16.05 6.49
N VAL A 291 12.14 15.18 5.61
CA VAL A 291 12.43 13.79 5.95
C VAL A 291 13.77 13.70 6.68
N PRO A 292 13.86 13.00 7.83
CA PRO A 292 15.13 12.77 8.50
C PRO A 292 16.03 11.83 7.70
N ARG A 293 17.34 11.86 7.95
CA ARG A 293 18.29 10.83 7.53
C ARG A 293 18.35 9.70 8.53
N VAL A 294 18.84 8.54 8.09
CA VAL A 294 19.15 7.42 8.99
C VAL A 294 20.10 7.85 10.12
N ALA A 295 21.07 8.72 9.83
CA ALA A 295 21.98 9.30 10.82
C ALA A 295 21.25 10.03 11.96
N ASP A 296 20.11 10.68 11.67
CA ASP A 296 19.36 11.45 12.65
C ASP A 296 18.61 10.55 13.64
N ILE A 297 18.36 9.28 13.29
CA ILE A 297 17.58 8.33 14.10
C ILE A 297 18.40 7.17 14.67
N GLU A 298 19.68 7.04 14.31
CA GLU A 298 20.47 5.83 14.63
C GLU A 298 20.62 5.63 16.14
N HIS A 299 20.71 6.72 16.91
CA HIS A 299 20.75 6.69 18.37
C HIS A 299 19.51 6.02 18.99
N GLU A 300 18.35 6.06 18.32
CA GLU A 300 17.09 5.49 18.81
C GLU A 300 16.88 4.01 18.40
N VAL A 301 17.77 3.42 17.59
CA VAL A 301 17.56 2.06 17.03
C VAL A 301 17.65 0.99 18.11
N ASP A 302 18.67 1.10 18.98
CA ASP A 302 19.01 0.12 20.01
C ASP A 302 18.92 0.66 21.45
N GLU A 303 18.32 1.83 21.65
CA GLU A 303 18.00 2.30 23.00
C GLU A 303 17.13 1.25 23.70
N ALA A 304 17.72 0.51 24.64
CA ALA A 304 16.95 -0.15 25.67
C ALA A 304 16.26 0.97 26.43
N ALA A 305 14.92 0.92 26.54
CA ALA A 305 14.11 1.94 27.21
C ALA A 305 14.81 2.41 28.49
N ALA A 306 15.34 3.63 28.44
CA ALA A 306 15.94 4.30 29.60
C ALA A 306 14.85 4.66 30.62
#